data_AF-A0A5W0ZXB8-F1
#
_entry.id   AF-A0A5W0ZXB8-F1
#
_cell.length_a   1.000
_cell.length_b   1.000
_cell.length_c   1.000
_cell.angle_alpha   90.00
_cell.angle_beta   90.00
_cell.angle_gamma   90.00
#
_symmetry.space_group_name_H-M   'P 1'
#
loop_
_entity.id
_entity.type
_entity.pdbx_description
1 polymer ?
#
loop_
_entity_poly.entity_id
_entity_poly.type
_entity_poly.pdbx_seq_one_letter_code
_entity_poly.pdbx_strand_id
1 'polypeptide(L)'
;MAKKSTQTTVAAIAASLMASLAPVPAQSTTLPVTAVEVSANHGVAASLTFNLPSGQIFLPLEEAADYLNHINDRQRFLLNALVRERQDKGKGPLFDKTAQMKRLCVQGLQNHIRIKEAVQMVMKSENLYKAFPGDLKQQAKYKADLLRFGRAVAQGEFILRDTLSLIEQSEAPESTVRLADMPADEEVKAWIAAEHKNLGLAV
;
A
#
# COMPACT_ATOMS: atom_id res chain seq x y z
N MET A 1 3.74 -26.89 -1.97
CA MET A 1 2.33 -26.62 -2.33
C MET A 1 1.97 -25.12 -2.41
N ALA A 2 2.58 -24.23 -1.61
CA ALA A 2 2.26 -22.79 -1.59
C ALA A 2 2.36 -22.07 -2.96
N LYS A 3 3.40 -22.32 -3.76
CA LYS A 3 3.59 -21.70 -5.10
C LYS A 3 2.45 -22.03 -6.10
N LYS A 4 1.92 -23.26 -6.04
CA LYS A 4 0.78 -23.68 -6.90
C LYS A 4 -0.50 -22.95 -6.49
N SER A 5 -0.78 -22.85 -5.18
CA SER A 5 -1.94 -22.13 -4.67
C SER A 5 -1.92 -20.65 -5.04
N THR A 6 -0.76 -19.98 -4.96
CA THR A 6 -0.64 -18.56 -5.34
C THR A 6 -0.84 -18.33 -6.84
N GLN A 7 -0.30 -19.22 -7.69
CA GLN A 7 -0.55 -19.14 -9.14
C GLN A 7 -2.02 -19.36 -9.49
N THR A 8 -2.70 -20.29 -8.81
CA THR A 8 -4.14 -20.52 -9.02
C THR A 8 -4.98 -19.30 -8.62
N THR A 9 -4.62 -18.59 -7.55
CA THR A 9 -5.31 -17.34 -7.16
C THR A 9 -5.10 -16.21 -8.16
N VAL A 10 -3.86 -16.02 -8.67
CA VAL A 10 -3.56 -14.99 -9.68
C VAL A 10 -4.29 -15.29 -10.99
N ALA A 11 -4.34 -16.55 -11.41
CA ALA A 11 -5.09 -16.97 -12.60
C ALA A 11 -6.60 -16.73 -12.44
N ALA A 12 -7.18 -16.99 -11.26
CA ALA A 12 -8.59 -16.70 -10.99
C ALA A 12 -8.87 -15.19 -11.05
N ILE A 13 -8.03 -14.36 -10.44
CA ILE A 13 -8.15 -12.89 -10.53
C ILE A 13 -8.03 -12.43 -11.98
N ALA A 14 -7.07 -12.96 -12.74
CA ALA A 14 -6.90 -12.62 -14.15
C ALA A 14 -8.13 -13.02 -14.99
N ALA A 15 -8.74 -14.18 -14.71
CA ALA A 15 -9.96 -14.61 -15.36
C ALA A 15 -11.14 -13.68 -15.06
N SER A 16 -11.32 -13.27 -13.80
CA SER A 16 -12.33 -12.28 -13.43
C SER A 16 -12.08 -10.93 -14.08
N LEU A 17 -10.83 -10.47 -14.12
CA LEU A 17 -10.47 -9.22 -14.78
C LEU A 17 -10.79 -9.29 -16.28
N MET A 18 -10.50 -10.41 -16.96
CA MET A 18 -10.91 -10.63 -18.36
C MET A 18 -12.43 -10.58 -18.55
N ALA A 19 -13.23 -10.90 -17.52
CA ALA A 19 -14.68 -10.70 -17.50
C ALA A 19 -15.09 -9.27 -17.08
N SER A 20 -14.16 -8.31 -17.06
CA SER A 20 -14.34 -6.93 -16.59
C SER A 20 -14.73 -6.79 -15.12
N LEU A 21 -14.40 -7.79 -14.30
CA LEU A 21 -14.69 -7.85 -12.88
C LEU A 21 -13.39 -7.82 -12.05
N ALA A 22 -13.25 -6.83 -11.19
CA ALA A 22 -12.09 -6.61 -10.36
C ALA A 22 -12.35 -6.96 -8.89
N PRO A 23 -11.40 -7.64 -8.22
CA PRO A 23 -11.53 -7.96 -6.81
C PRO A 23 -11.30 -6.71 -5.95
N VAL A 24 -12.22 -6.46 -5.02
CA VAL A 24 -12.08 -5.45 -3.96
C VAL A 24 -12.45 -6.08 -2.61
N PRO A 25 -11.94 -5.57 -1.47
CA PRO A 25 -12.29 -6.12 -0.16
C PRO A 25 -13.79 -5.98 0.11
N ALA A 26 -14.43 -7.11 0.46
CA ALA A 26 -15.83 -7.20 0.89
C ALA A 26 -15.96 -6.50 2.24
N GLN A 27 -16.70 -5.38 2.28
CA GLN A 27 -16.97 -4.59 3.47
C GLN A 27 -15.77 -4.40 4.41
N SER A 28 -15.12 -3.24 4.30
CA SER A 28 -14.64 -2.49 5.48
C SER A 28 -14.00 -3.35 6.58
N THR A 29 -12.73 -3.74 6.42
CA THR A 29 -11.86 -3.96 7.58
C THR A 29 -11.56 -2.64 8.33
N THR A 30 -12.22 -1.53 7.96
CA THR A 30 -12.44 -0.42 8.87
C THR A 30 -13.51 -0.79 9.90
N LEU A 31 -13.17 -0.60 11.18
CA LEU A 31 -14.08 -0.63 12.32
C LEU A 31 -15.43 0.04 12.00
N PRO A 32 -16.54 -0.45 12.60
CA PRO A 32 -17.88 -0.02 12.23
C PRO A 32 -18.09 1.45 12.61
N VAL A 33 -18.84 2.17 11.76
CA VAL A 33 -19.92 3.11 12.12
C VAL A 33 -20.36 3.81 10.82
N THR A 34 -21.68 3.93 10.69
CA THR A 34 -22.49 4.53 9.61
C THR A 34 -22.55 3.79 8.29
N ALA A 35 -23.38 2.75 8.30
CA ALA A 35 -24.19 2.32 7.18
C ALA A 35 -25.25 3.40 6.86
N VAL A 36 -24.88 4.40 6.06
CA VAL A 36 -25.82 5.31 5.36
C VAL A 36 -25.11 5.67 4.04
N GLU A 37 -25.84 5.70 2.92
CA GLU A 37 -25.36 6.09 1.57
C GLU A 37 -24.88 5.01 0.57
N VAL A 38 -25.37 3.76 0.65
CA VAL A 38 -25.38 2.85 -0.54
C VAL A 38 -26.81 2.62 -1.06
N SER A 39 -27.77 3.44 -0.63
CA SER A 39 -29.20 3.28 -0.94
C SER A 39 -29.66 3.77 -2.32
N ALA A 40 -28.79 4.31 -3.19
CA ALA A 40 -29.26 4.87 -4.47
C ALA A 40 -29.19 3.91 -5.67
N ASN A 41 -28.24 2.96 -5.73
CA ASN A 41 -28.01 2.12 -6.93
C ASN A 41 -27.87 0.61 -6.63
N HIS A 42 -28.68 0.08 -5.70
CA HIS A 42 -28.57 -1.31 -5.22
C HIS A 42 -28.98 -2.40 -6.24
N GLY A 43 -29.74 -2.06 -7.28
CA GLY A 43 -30.34 -3.06 -8.18
C GLY A 43 -29.36 -3.81 -9.10
N VAL A 44 -28.23 -3.19 -9.46
CA VAL A 44 -27.29 -3.74 -10.45
C VAL A 44 -25.96 -4.19 -9.80
N ALA A 45 -25.53 -3.55 -8.71
CA ALA A 45 -24.31 -3.94 -7.99
C ALA A 45 -24.48 -5.26 -7.21
N ALA A 46 -25.69 -5.52 -6.68
CA ALA A 46 -25.96 -6.76 -5.93
C ALA A 46 -25.93 -8.02 -6.81
N SER A 47 -26.23 -7.92 -8.12
CA SER A 47 -26.22 -9.07 -9.03
C SER A 47 -24.82 -9.43 -9.55
N LEU A 48 -23.81 -8.59 -9.33
CA LEU A 48 -22.44 -8.79 -9.83
C LEU A 48 -21.46 -9.21 -8.73
N THR A 49 -21.93 -9.32 -7.49
CA THR A 49 -21.10 -9.61 -6.31
C THR A 49 -20.92 -11.12 -6.14
N PHE A 50 -19.82 -11.68 -6.64
CA PHE A 50 -19.37 -13.03 -6.24
C PHE A 50 -18.58 -12.94 -4.93
N ASN A 51 -19.18 -13.38 -3.82
CA ASN A 51 -18.50 -13.50 -2.53
C ASN A 51 -17.57 -14.73 -2.54
N LEU A 52 -16.26 -14.50 -2.46
CA LEU A 52 -15.29 -15.57 -2.17
C LEU A 52 -15.07 -15.73 -0.66
N PRO A 53 -14.68 -16.93 -0.18
CA PRO A 53 -14.36 -17.19 1.23
C PRO A 53 -13.25 -16.29 1.82
N SER A 54 -12.54 -15.55 0.96
CA SER A 54 -11.46 -14.62 1.31
C SER A 54 -11.93 -13.22 1.72
N GLY A 55 -13.25 -12.94 1.76
CA GLY A 55 -13.76 -11.61 2.08
C GLY A 55 -13.46 -10.60 0.97
N GLN A 56 -13.52 -11.03 -0.29
CA GLN A 56 -13.40 -10.18 -1.47
C GLN A 56 -14.71 -10.25 -2.26
N ILE A 57 -15.16 -9.09 -2.76
CA ILE A 57 -16.24 -8.96 -3.73
C ILE A 57 -15.64 -8.59 -5.09
N PHE A 58 -16.32 -8.99 -6.15
CA PHE A 58 -15.97 -8.55 -7.50
C PHE A 58 -16.92 -7.45 -7.93
N LEU A 59 -16.36 -6.32 -8.35
CA LEU A 59 -17.10 -5.19 -8.91
C LEU A 59 -16.65 -4.94 -10.34
N PRO A 60 -17.47 -4.30 -11.19
CA PRO A 60 -16.98 -3.91 -12.50
C PRO A 60 -15.81 -2.91 -12.37
N LEU A 61 -14.93 -2.90 -13.38
CA LEU A 61 -13.61 -2.26 -13.29
C LEU A 61 -13.65 -0.77 -12.91
N GLU A 62 -14.62 -0.03 -13.43
CA GLU A 62 -14.79 1.39 -13.14
C GLU A 62 -15.15 1.61 -11.65
N GLU A 63 -16.16 0.88 -11.16
CA GLU A 63 -16.62 0.94 -9.77
C GLU A 63 -15.56 0.42 -8.80
N ALA A 64 -14.82 -0.62 -9.19
CA ALA A 64 -13.74 -1.16 -8.39
C ALA A 64 -12.60 -0.15 -8.21
N ALA A 65 -12.24 0.57 -9.27
CA ALA A 65 -11.23 1.62 -9.20
C ALA A 65 -11.68 2.76 -8.29
N ASP A 66 -12.93 3.21 -8.39
CA ASP A 66 -13.46 4.27 -7.55
C ASP A 66 -13.58 3.88 -6.08
N TYR A 67 -14.02 2.65 -5.81
CA TYR A 67 -14.05 2.10 -4.47
C TYR A 67 -12.66 2.06 -3.84
N LEU A 68 -11.65 1.58 -4.57
CA LEU A 68 -10.27 1.53 -4.06
C LEU A 68 -9.69 2.93 -3.84
N ASN A 69 -9.95 3.88 -4.75
CA ASN A 69 -9.50 5.27 -4.56
C ASN A 69 -10.10 5.88 -3.28
N HIS A 70 -11.40 5.69 -3.05
CA HIS A 70 -12.05 6.20 -1.83
C HIS A 70 -11.43 5.60 -0.56
N ILE A 71 -11.14 4.29 -0.57
CA ILE A 71 -10.44 3.63 0.55
C ILE A 71 -9.03 4.20 0.72
N ASN A 72 -8.28 4.34 -0.36
CA ASN A 72 -6.91 4.86 -0.32
C ASN A 72 -6.86 6.28 0.25
N ASP A 73 -7.78 7.14 -0.18
CA ASP A 73 -7.87 8.52 0.31
C ASP A 73 -8.18 8.56 1.81
N ARG A 74 -9.12 7.73 2.27
CA ARG A 74 -9.44 7.59 3.69
C ARG A 74 -8.26 7.05 4.49
N GLN A 75 -7.57 6.02 4.00
CA GLN A 75 -6.40 5.45 4.67
C GLN A 75 -5.27 6.48 4.78
N ARG A 76 -5.00 7.22 3.71
CA ARG A 76 -4.00 8.29 3.68
C ARG A 76 -4.35 9.39 4.67
N PHE A 77 -5.62 9.81 4.71
CA PHE A 77 -6.11 10.80 5.66
C PHE A 77 -5.89 10.36 7.12
N LEU A 78 -6.31 9.13 7.45
CA LEU A 78 -6.16 8.57 8.80
C LEU A 78 -4.68 8.40 9.20
N LEU A 79 -3.84 7.92 8.28
CA LEU A 79 -2.40 7.78 8.53
C LEU A 79 -1.75 9.13 8.83
N ASN A 80 -2.08 10.16 8.04
CA ASN A 80 -1.58 11.52 8.28
C ASN A 80 -2.04 12.08 9.63
N ALA A 81 -3.27 11.79 10.05
CA ALA A 81 -3.77 12.20 11.36
C ALA A 81 -2.99 11.53 12.50
N LEU A 82 -2.72 10.22 12.41
CA LEU A 82 -1.92 9.49 13.40
C LEU A 82 -0.47 9.98 13.46
N VAL A 83 0.12 10.30 12.32
CA VAL A 83 1.48 10.88 12.27
C VAL A 83 1.52 12.22 12.99
N ARG A 84 0.52 13.10 12.76
CA ARG A 84 0.43 14.38 13.47
C ARG A 84 0.25 14.19 14.97
N GLU A 85 -0.67 13.32 15.38
CA GLU A 85 -0.91 13.03 16.79
C GLU A 85 0.36 12.51 17.49
N ARG A 86 1.14 11.66 16.81
CA ARG A 86 2.43 11.19 17.32
C ARG A 86 3.46 12.32 17.40
N GLN A 87 3.53 13.20 16.40
CA GLN A 87 4.43 14.35 16.41
C GLN A 87 4.12 15.29 17.57
N ASP A 88 2.84 15.55 17.85
CA ASP A 88 2.39 16.37 18.98
C ASP A 88 2.75 15.73 20.33
N LYS A 89 2.67 14.39 20.42
CA LYS A 89 3.13 13.62 21.60
C LYS A 89 4.66 13.58 21.74
N GLY A 90 5.40 13.74 20.64
CA GLY A 90 6.86 13.70 20.55
C GLY A 90 7.49 12.30 20.71
N LYS A 91 6.77 11.30 21.23
CA LYS A 91 7.28 9.94 21.47
C LYS A 91 6.17 8.88 21.46
N GLY A 92 6.59 7.62 21.39
CA GLY A 92 5.72 6.45 21.48
C GLY A 92 5.43 5.79 20.13
N PRO A 93 4.71 4.65 20.14
CA PRO A 93 4.35 3.94 18.94
C PRO A 93 3.30 4.71 18.12
N LEU A 94 3.29 4.50 16.80
CA LEU A 94 2.27 5.08 15.91
C LEU A 94 0.88 4.44 16.09
N PHE A 95 0.84 3.19 16.54
CA PHE A 95 -0.39 2.44 16.79
C PHE A 95 -0.30 1.72 18.14
N ASP A 96 -1.42 1.59 18.86
CA ASP A 96 -1.46 0.82 20.10
C ASP A 96 -1.15 -0.66 19.90
N LYS A 97 -1.57 -1.22 18.75
CA LYS A 97 -1.37 -2.63 18.38
C LYS A 97 -0.41 -2.79 17.20
N THR A 98 0.81 -2.26 17.35
CA THR A 98 1.83 -2.25 16.30
C THR A 98 2.05 -3.61 15.61
N ALA A 99 2.19 -4.70 16.38
CA ALA A 99 2.43 -6.04 15.82
C ALA A 99 1.28 -6.53 14.93
N GLN A 100 0.03 -6.27 15.35
CA GLN A 100 -1.15 -6.60 14.55
C GLN A 100 -1.19 -5.75 13.27
N MET A 101 -0.90 -4.45 13.38
CA MET A 101 -0.88 -3.56 12.22
C MET A 101 0.20 -3.95 11.21
N LYS A 102 1.43 -4.25 11.67
CA LYS A 102 2.51 -4.78 10.81
C LYS A 102 2.05 -6.03 10.06
N ARG A 103 1.43 -7.00 10.76
CA ARG A 103 0.92 -8.24 10.15
C ARG A 103 -0.14 -7.96 9.09
N LEU A 104 -1.10 -7.08 9.36
CA LEU A 104 -2.15 -6.71 8.41
C LEU A 104 -1.57 -6.01 7.17
N CYS A 105 -0.60 -5.11 7.37
CA CYS A 105 0.07 -4.44 6.25
C CYS A 105 0.82 -5.43 5.36
N VAL A 106 1.57 -6.36 5.95
CA VAL A 106 2.28 -7.41 5.19
C VAL A 106 1.31 -8.31 4.41
N GLN A 107 0.21 -8.73 5.04
CA GLN A 107 -0.83 -9.50 4.35
C GLN A 107 -1.48 -8.70 3.21
N GLY A 108 -1.78 -7.43 3.45
CA GLY A 108 -2.30 -6.51 2.46
C GLY A 108 -1.35 -6.33 1.26
N LEU A 109 -0.05 -6.17 1.51
CA LEU A 109 0.98 -6.05 0.47
C LEU A 109 1.02 -7.29 -0.42
N GLN A 110 0.98 -8.49 0.18
CA GLN A 110 0.94 -9.73 -0.59
C GLN A 110 -0.30 -9.81 -1.50
N ASN A 111 -1.45 -9.33 -1.02
CA ASN A 111 -2.67 -9.29 -1.84
C ASN A 111 -2.54 -8.29 -3.00
N HIS A 112 -2.03 -7.08 -2.74
CA HIS A 112 -1.81 -6.08 -3.79
C HIS A 112 -0.82 -6.57 -4.86
N ILE A 113 0.26 -7.25 -4.46
CA ILE A 113 1.21 -7.86 -5.40
C ILE A 113 0.50 -8.86 -6.32
N ARG A 114 -0.33 -9.76 -5.77
CA ARG A 114 -1.10 -10.73 -6.57
C ARG A 114 -2.06 -10.06 -7.55
N ILE A 115 -2.75 -9.01 -7.12
CA ILE A 115 -3.67 -8.26 -7.99
C ILE A 115 -2.90 -7.56 -9.11
N LYS A 116 -1.76 -6.92 -8.81
CA LYS A 116 -0.91 -6.30 -9.85
C LYS A 116 -0.37 -7.33 -10.85
N GLU A 117 0.06 -8.50 -10.39
CA GLU A 117 0.50 -9.60 -11.26
C GLU A 117 -0.63 -10.03 -12.21
N ALA A 118 -1.87 -10.14 -11.70
CA ALA A 118 -3.04 -10.45 -12.52
C ALA A 118 -3.35 -9.34 -13.52
N VAL A 119 -3.30 -8.07 -13.12
CA VAL A 119 -3.46 -6.93 -14.03
C VAL A 119 -2.41 -6.95 -15.14
N GLN A 120 -1.14 -7.21 -14.81
CA GLN A 120 -0.06 -7.34 -15.79
C GLN A 120 -0.30 -8.49 -16.77
N MET A 121 -0.83 -9.62 -16.29
CA MET A 121 -1.17 -10.77 -17.13
C MET A 121 -2.27 -10.42 -18.14
N VAL A 122 -3.30 -9.70 -17.71
CA VAL A 122 -4.43 -9.27 -18.55
C VAL A 122 -4.02 -8.16 -19.52
N MET A 123 -3.10 -7.29 -19.13
CA MET A 123 -2.58 -6.20 -19.96
C MET A 123 -1.74 -6.70 -21.15
N LYS A 124 -1.34 -7.97 -21.18
CA LYS A 124 -0.68 -8.57 -22.36
C LYS A 124 -1.61 -8.48 -23.57
N SER A 125 -1.07 -7.99 -24.69
CA SER A 125 -1.82 -7.69 -25.92
C SER A 125 -2.74 -8.83 -26.35
N GLU A 126 -2.26 -10.07 -26.31
CA GLU A 126 -3.03 -11.26 -26.68
C GLU A 126 -4.33 -11.44 -25.88
N ASN A 127 -4.35 -11.05 -24.61
CA ASN A 127 -5.53 -11.18 -23.74
C ASN A 127 -6.52 -10.03 -23.95
N LEU A 128 -6.04 -8.83 -24.23
CA LEU A 128 -6.87 -7.67 -24.60
C LEU A 128 -7.63 -7.92 -25.91
N TYR A 129 -6.95 -8.48 -26.92
CA TYR A 129 -7.58 -8.81 -28.20
C TYR A 129 -8.64 -9.92 -28.06
N LYS A 130 -8.41 -10.89 -27.17
CA LYS A 130 -9.37 -11.98 -26.90
C LYS A 130 -10.63 -11.51 -26.17
N ALA A 131 -10.51 -10.52 -25.29
CA ALA A 131 -11.65 -10.01 -24.54
C ALA A 131 -12.67 -9.27 -25.43
N PHE A 132 -12.19 -8.50 -26.41
CA PHE A 132 -13.04 -7.71 -27.32
C PHE A 132 -12.56 -7.83 -28.78
N PRO A 133 -12.81 -8.96 -29.45
CA PRO A 133 -12.31 -9.18 -30.81
C PRO A 133 -12.95 -8.20 -31.81
N GLY A 134 -12.12 -7.46 -32.55
CA GLY A 134 -12.57 -6.56 -33.63
C GLY A 134 -13.09 -5.19 -33.20
N ASP A 135 -13.29 -4.92 -31.92
CA ASP A 135 -13.72 -3.60 -31.42
C ASP A 135 -12.55 -2.81 -30.80
N LEU A 136 -11.89 -1.99 -31.62
CA LEU A 136 -10.78 -1.14 -31.19
C LEU A 136 -11.18 -0.09 -30.14
N LYS A 137 -12.43 0.39 -30.16
CA LYS A 137 -12.90 1.40 -29.20
C LYS A 137 -13.10 0.78 -27.82
N GLN A 138 -13.74 -0.39 -27.78
CA GLN A 138 -13.97 -1.11 -26.54
C GLN A 138 -12.67 -1.66 -25.94
N GLN A 139 -11.72 -2.11 -26.77
CA GLN A 139 -10.36 -2.46 -26.33
C GLN A 139 -9.64 -1.28 -25.68
N ALA A 140 -9.70 -0.10 -26.31
CA ALA A 140 -9.07 1.10 -25.77
C ALA A 140 -9.71 1.53 -24.43
N LYS A 141 -11.05 1.48 -24.34
CA LYS A 141 -11.79 1.76 -23.10
C LYS A 141 -11.39 0.79 -21.98
N TYR A 142 -11.51 -0.52 -22.24
CA TYR A 142 -11.16 -1.55 -21.25
C TYR A 142 -9.71 -1.45 -20.78
N LYS A 143 -8.77 -1.16 -21.69
CA LYS A 143 -7.37 -0.91 -21.32
C LYS A 143 -7.23 0.30 -20.39
N ALA A 144 -7.95 1.39 -20.65
CA ALA A 144 -7.94 2.58 -19.80
C ALA A 144 -8.50 2.28 -18.40
N ASP A 145 -9.60 1.54 -18.32
CA ASP A 145 -10.24 1.15 -17.05
C ASP A 145 -9.34 0.21 -16.25
N LEU A 146 -8.71 -0.76 -16.91
CA LEU A 146 -7.75 -1.67 -16.30
C LEU A 146 -6.50 -0.92 -15.78
N LEU A 147 -6.02 0.09 -16.51
CA LEU A 147 -4.93 0.96 -16.05
C LEU A 147 -5.36 1.81 -14.85
N ARG A 148 -6.57 2.36 -14.86
CA ARG A 148 -7.13 3.15 -13.74
C ARG A 148 -7.23 2.28 -12.48
N PHE A 149 -7.78 1.08 -12.61
CA PHE A 149 -7.83 0.10 -11.52
C PHE A 149 -6.42 -0.27 -11.02
N GLY A 150 -5.50 -0.58 -11.94
CA GLY A 150 -4.11 -0.91 -11.59
C GLY A 150 -3.39 0.21 -10.83
N ARG A 151 -3.67 1.48 -11.17
CA ARG A 151 -3.16 2.65 -10.41
C ARG A 151 -3.73 2.72 -9.00
N ALA A 152 -5.04 2.50 -8.83
CA ALA A 152 -5.67 2.48 -7.52
C ALA A 152 -5.07 1.38 -6.62
N VAL A 153 -4.82 0.18 -7.18
CA VAL A 153 -4.13 -0.91 -6.48
C VAL A 153 -2.69 -0.51 -6.10
N ALA A 154 -1.94 0.12 -7.01
CA ALA A 154 -0.58 0.57 -6.70
C ALA A 154 -0.55 1.63 -5.58
N GLN A 155 -1.51 2.57 -5.58
CA GLN A 155 -1.63 3.57 -4.51
C GLN A 155 -1.87 2.92 -3.14
N GLY A 156 -2.77 1.92 -3.06
CA GLY A 156 -3.00 1.18 -1.83
C GLY A 156 -1.74 0.47 -1.32
N GLU A 157 -0.95 -0.12 -2.22
CA GLU A 157 0.34 -0.71 -1.85
C GLU A 157 1.32 0.34 -1.29
N PHE A 158 1.43 1.51 -1.91
CA PHE A 158 2.30 2.59 -1.42
C PHE A 158 1.89 3.03 -0.01
N ILE A 159 0.59 3.18 0.26
CA ILE A 159 0.10 3.53 1.59
C ILE A 159 0.49 2.47 2.64
N LEU A 160 0.40 1.18 2.30
CA LEU A 160 0.82 0.10 3.20
C LEU A 160 2.33 0.11 3.46
N ARG A 161 3.15 0.39 2.43
CA ARG A 161 4.61 0.53 2.58
C ARG A 161 4.96 1.73 3.46
N ASP A 162 4.32 2.87 3.22
CA ASP A 162 4.49 4.07 4.03
C ASP A 162 4.11 3.80 5.49
N THR A 163 3.00 3.09 5.71
CA THR A 163 2.57 2.70 7.07
C THR A 163 3.62 1.85 7.77
N LEU A 164 4.18 0.82 7.10
CA LEU A 164 5.24 0.00 7.66
C LEU A 164 6.49 0.82 7.99
N SER A 165 6.92 1.69 7.06
CA SER A 165 8.08 2.54 7.28
C SER A 165 7.88 3.50 8.45
N LEU A 166 6.70 4.11 8.56
CA LEU A 166 6.37 4.99 9.68
C LEU A 166 6.32 4.24 11.01
N ILE A 167 5.88 2.99 11.01
CA ILE A 167 5.94 2.13 12.20
C ILE A 167 7.39 1.88 12.61
N GLU A 168 8.26 1.50 11.67
CA GLU A 168 9.69 1.24 11.94
C GLU A 168 10.39 2.49 12.47
N GLN A 169 10.14 3.66 11.85
CA GLN A 169 10.63 4.95 12.31
C GLN A 169 10.06 5.38 13.67
N SER A 170 8.97 4.75 14.11
CA SER A 170 8.34 5.05 15.39
C SER A 170 8.90 4.24 16.55
N GLU A 171 9.64 3.17 16.27
CA GLU A 171 10.32 2.33 17.25
C GLU A 171 11.66 2.97 17.65
N ALA A 172 12.14 2.66 18.86
CA ALA A 172 13.45 3.12 19.30
C ALA A 172 14.53 2.47 18.41
N PRO A 173 15.59 3.19 18.00
CA PRO A 173 16.67 2.60 17.21
C PRO A 173 17.29 1.39 17.92
N GLU A 174 17.52 0.30 17.19
CA GLU A 174 18.15 -0.92 17.74
C GLU A 174 19.58 -0.65 18.24
N SER A 175 20.27 0.30 17.60
CA SER A 175 21.55 0.80 18.05
C SER A 175 21.56 2.33 17.98
N THR A 176 21.86 2.95 19.11
CA THR A 176 22.30 4.34 19.15
C THR A 176 23.81 4.34 19.20
N VAL A 177 24.48 5.17 18.40
CA VAL A 177 25.92 5.39 18.55
C VAL A 177 26.16 5.83 19.99
N ARG A 178 26.83 4.97 20.76
CA ARG A 178 27.37 5.40 22.05
C ARG A 178 28.56 6.28 21.70
N LEU A 179 28.45 7.56 22.02
CA LEU A 179 29.53 8.55 21.88
C LEU A 179 30.68 8.29 22.87
N ALA A 180 30.90 7.02 23.27
CA ALA A 180 31.93 6.62 24.22
C ALA A 180 33.34 6.76 23.62
N ASP A 181 33.46 6.77 22.29
CA ASP A 181 34.71 6.99 21.56
C ASP A 181 34.83 8.44 21.04
N MET A 182 34.00 9.37 21.52
CA MET A 182 34.28 10.79 21.25
C MET A 182 35.51 11.21 22.04
N PRO A 183 36.49 11.89 21.39
CA PRO A 183 37.64 12.41 22.10
C PRO A 183 37.17 13.32 23.23
N ALA A 184 37.79 13.21 24.39
CA ALA A 184 37.48 14.13 25.48
C ALA A 184 37.79 15.58 25.04
N ASP A 185 37.12 16.58 25.65
CA ASP A 185 37.34 18.00 25.30
C ASP A 185 38.83 18.39 25.30
N GLU A 186 39.63 17.79 26.19
CA GLU A 186 41.08 18.02 26.25
C GLU A 186 41.86 17.40 25.09
N GLU A 187 41.42 16.25 24.55
CA GLU A 187 42.01 15.67 23.34
C GLU A 187 41.68 16.52 22.10
N VAL A 188 40.45 17.03 22.02
CA VAL A 188 40.04 17.93 20.92
C VAL A 188 40.87 19.23 20.96
N LYS A 189 41.06 19.83 22.14
CA LYS A 189 41.92 21.01 22.30
C LYS A 189 43.37 20.72 21.95
N ALA A 190 43.89 19.55 22.32
CA ALA A 190 45.25 19.14 21.98
C ALA A 190 45.44 18.97 20.46
N TRP A 191 44.45 18.40 19.76
CA TRP A 191 44.49 18.27 18.30
C TRP A 191 44.43 19.63 17.61
N ILE A 192 43.57 20.54 18.07
CA ILE A 192 43.48 21.90 17.54
C ILE A 192 44.80 22.65 17.75
N ALA A 193 45.41 22.53 18.94
CA ALA A 193 46.69 23.16 19.24
C ALA A 193 47.84 22.59 18.38
N ALA A 194 47.86 21.27 18.16
CA ALA A 194 48.82 20.62 17.27
C ALA A 194 48.65 21.08 15.82
N GLU A 195 47.41 21.24 15.35
CA GLU A 195 47.12 21.72 14.00
C GLU A 195 47.49 23.20 13.83
N HIS A 196 47.19 24.05 14.81
CA HIS A 196 47.63 25.46 14.82
C HIS A 196 49.16 25.58 14.78
N LYS A 197 49.88 24.68 15.47
CA LYS A 197 51.34 24.61 15.42
C LYS A 197 51.84 24.18 14.04
N ASN A 198 51.20 23.19 13.41
CA ASN A 198 51.53 22.74 12.05
C ASN A 198 51.28 23.82 11.00
N LEU A 199 50.26 24.66 11.20
CA LEU A 199 49.91 25.78 10.32
C LEU A 199 50.76 27.04 10.57
N GLY A 200 51.71 27.01 11.52
CA GLY A 200 52.52 28.16 11.88
C GLY A 200 51.73 29.30 12.54
N LEU A 201 50.54 29.00 13.04
CA LEU A 201 49.63 29.94 13.72
C LEU A 201 49.87 29.99 15.24
N ALA A 202 50.79 29.18 15.76
CA ALA A 202 51.11 29.16 17.17
C ALA A 202 52.03 30.34 17.56
N VAL A 203 51.56 31.16 18.50
CA VAL A 203 52.41 31.84 19.50
C VAL A 203 52.69 30.84 20.62
#